data_AF-A0A932XEV6-F1
#
_entry.id   AF-A0A932XEV6-F1
#
_cell.length_a   1.000
_cell.length_b   1.000
_cell.length_c   1.000
_cell.angle_alpha   90.00
_cell.angle_beta   90.00
_cell.angle_gamma   90.00
#
_symmetry.space_group_name_H-M   'P 1'
#
loop_
_entity.id
_entity.type
_entity.pdbx_description
1 polymer ?
#
loop_
_entity_poly.entity_id
_entity_poly.type
_entity_poly.pdbx_seq_one_letter_code
_entity_poly.pdbx_strand_id
1 'polypeptide(L)'
;MTLLVTSIDSGALRLVTASQRGAMALKQFLEYAERDCELSADQVRLTNAPTNEFEDAVASALRARGLVVHEQVGASQFRIDLAVRDPRDPTRYVIGIECDGATYHSSRTARDRDLLRSQMLREMGWRLHRIWSIDWFRDPDATVETALRAVERAQAQASPALSVPAPQIVMPPSSVLVSTDLQAEPAPAEQVSPAQRKLQYSPGVPYREAPRSSPDRALLLQPANTDRLAVEIQRIVEAEEPIHVELLLDRLQELHDVKRAKQNVRANFSRALDRARSFDSLHSDGEQFLWHTLRPLQSFRVPNSNGISRPIAYIHPEELRLAILHVVESQFGLPRRQLMQEVGRLFGFKFLKSDNADRLDAVVDGLLRNGELRESGYQIALP
;
A
#
# COMPACT_ATOMS: atom_id res chain seq x y z
N MET A 1 7.11 16.03 -35.70
CA MET A 1 5.80 16.66 -35.95
C MET A 1 4.74 15.59 -35.72
N THR A 2 4.04 15.68 -34.60
CA THR A 2 3.01 14.70 -34.22
C THR A 2 1.67 15.18 -34.79
N LEU A 3 0.97 14.34 -35.54
CA LEU A 3 -0.28 14.70 -36.20
C LEU A 3 -1.41 13.85 -35.60
N LEU A 4 -2.37 14.49 -34.93
CA LEU A 4 -3.56 13.82 -34.39
C LEU A 4 -4.66 13.80 -35.46
N VAL A 5 -5.15 12.61 -35.81
CA VAL A 5 -6.30 12.44 -36.72
C VAL A 5 -7.45 11.81 -35.92
N THR A 6 -8.58 12.49 -35.87
CA THR A 6 -9.77 12.07 -35.12
C THR A 6 -11.03 12.46 -35.90
N SER A 7 -12.11 11.68 -35.76
CA SER A 7 -13.43 11.99 -36.31
C SER A 7 -14.34 12.73 -35.32
N ILE A 8 -13.83 13.05 -34.13
CA ILE A 8 -14.56 13.63 -33.00
C ILE A 8 -13.78 14.82 -32.45
N ASP A 9 -14.46 15.95 -32.27
CA ASP A 9 -13.92 17.15 -31.61
C ASP A 9 -14.24 17.16 -30.09
N SER A 10 -13.61 18.06 -29.35
CA SER A 10 -13.86 18.23 -27.92
C SER A 10 -15.32 18.59 -27.59
N GLY A 11 -16.01 19.28 -28.50
CA GLY A 11 -17.40 19.71 -28.40
C GLY A 11 -18.40 18.55 -28.45
N ALA A 12 -18.09 17.48 -29.16
CA ALA A 12 -18.91 16.27 -29.19
C ALA A 12 -18.96 15.54 -27.83
N LEU A 13 -18.02 15.84 -26.93
CA LEU A 13 -17.94 15.28 -25.56
C LEU A 13 -18.50 16.23 -24.49
N ARG A 14 -19.43 17.13 -24.84
CA ARG A 14 -20.05 18.10 -23.90
C ARG A 14 -20.79 17.47 -22.72
N LEU A 15 -21.41 16.31 -22.91
CA LEU A 15 -22.24 15.64 -21.88
C LEU A 15 -21.42 14.74 -20.93
N VAL A 16 -20.10 14.67 -21.09
CA VAL A 16 -19.25 13.82 -20.26
C VAL A 16 -19.13 14.39 -18.85
N THR A 17 -19.37 13.55 -17.85
CA THR A 17 -19.32 13.90 -16.43
C THR A 17 -18.03 13.45 -15.76
N ALA A 18 -17.68 14.04 -14.61
CA ALA A 18 -16.47 13.71 -13.85
C ALA A 18 -16.38 12.24 -13.38
N SER A 19 -17.51 11.52 -13.34
CA SER A 19 -17.57 10.08 -13.07
C SER A 19 -16.98 9.22 -14.21
N GLN A 20 -16.97 9.73 -15.45
CA GLN A 20 -16.51 9.03 -16.65
C GLN A 20 -15.05 9.42 -16.98
N ARG A 21 -14.12 9.00 -16.11
CA ARG A 21 -12.70 9.43 -16.15
C ARG A 21 -12.03 9.30 -17.52
N GLY A 22 -12.28 8.20 -18.24
CA GLY A 22 -11.67 7.96 -19.56
C GLY A 22 -12.20 8.90 -20.64
N ALA A 23 -13.52 9.13 -20.68
CA ALA A 23 -14.12 10.07 -21.62
C ALA A 23 -13.72 11.52 -21.30
N MET A 24 -13.55 11.86 -20.02
CA MET A 24 -13.03 13.15 -19.59
C MET A 24 -11.57 13.37 -20.02
N ALA A 25 -10.72 12.35 -19.89
CA ALA A 25 -9.33 12.42 -20.31
C ALA A 25 -9.22 12.58 -21.84
N LEU A 26 -10.03 11.85 -22.61
CA LEU A 26 -10.09 12.00 -24.07
C LEU A 26 -10.55 13.40 -24.47
N LYS A 27 -11.60 13.93 -23.83
CA LYS A 27 -12.06 15.31 -24.05
C LYS A 27 -10.96 16.32 -23.80
N GLN A 28 -10.28 16.24 -22.66
CA GLN A 28 -9.18 17.13 -22.31
C GLN A 28 -8.01 17.04 -23.29
N PHE A 29 -7.71 15.85 -23.80
CA PHE A 29 -6.67 15.65 -24.79
C PHE A 29 -7.03 16.25 -26.16
N LEU A 30 -8.28 16.09 -26.62
CA LEU A 30 -8.78 16.73 -27.84
C LEU A 30 -8.76 18.25 -27.72
N GLU A 31 -9.22 18.79 -26.59
CA GLU A 31 -9.16 20.22 -26.27
C GLU A 31 -7.73 20.78 -26.23
N TYR A 32 -6.76 19.95 -25.87
CA TYR A 32 -5.34 20.31 -25.87
C TYR A 32 -4.77 20.32 -27.29
N ALA A 33 -5.05 19.28 -28.08
CA ALA A 33 -4.59 19.18 -29.46
C ALA A 33 -5.22 20.25 -30.36
N GLU A 34 -6.49 20.63 -30.12
CA GLU A 34 -7.19 21.71 -30.82
C GLU A 34 -6.61 23.10 -30.53
N ARG A 35 -5.91 23.28 -29.39
CA ARG A 35 -5.24 24.52 -29.00
C ARG A 35 -3.76 24.53 -29.38
N ASP A 36 -3.39 23.90 -30.49
CA ASP A 36 -2.00 23.79 -30.94
C ASP A 36 -1.06 23.18 -29.88
N CYS A 37 -1.56 22.23 -29.09
CA CYS A 37 -0.82 21.65 -27.97
C CYS A 37 -0.43 22.68 -26.90
N GLU A 38 -1.20 23.76 -26.77
CA GLU A 38 -1.15 24.69 -25.64
C GLU A 38 -2.17 24.25 -24.58
N LEU A 39 -1.67 24.00 -23.37
CA LEU A 39 -2.53 23.79 -22.21
C LEU A 39 -3.24 25.10 -21.89
N SER A 40 -4.57 25.05 -21.75
CA SER A 40 -5.33 26.21 -21.27
C SER A 40 -4.77 26.66 -19.92
N ALA A 41 -4.65 27.97 -19.70
CA ALA A 41 -4.13 28.56 -18.46
C ALA A 41 -4.99 28.26 -17.21
N ASP A 42 -6.03 27.45 -17.35
CA ASP A 42 -6.88 27.00 -16.27
C ASP A 42 -6.17 25.96 -15.38
N GLN A 43 -5.60 26.52 -14.31
CA GLN A 43 -5.30 25.95 -13.01
C GLN A 43 -4.48 24.65 -13.03
N VAL A 44 -3.16 24.81 -12.90
CA VAL A 44 -2.34 23.82 -12.18
C VAL A 44 -3.03 23.59 -10.83
N ARG A 45 -3.77 22.49 -10.70
CA ARG A 45 -4.41 22.15 -9.44
C ARG A 45 -3.32 21.65 -8.52
N LEU A 46 -3.20 22.26 -7.34
CA LEU A 46 -2.55 21.61 -6.20
C LEU A 46 -3.25 20.27 -6.05
N THR A 47 -2.51 19.17 -6.20
CA THR A 47 -3.10 17.88 -5.93
C THR A 47 -3.02 17.68 -4.43
N ASN A 48 -4.16 17.53 -3.76
CA ASN A 48 -4.20 17.07 -2.36
C ASN A 48 -3.86 15.57 -2.30
N ALA A 49 -2.92 15.13 -3.12
CA ALA A 49 -2.42 13.76 -3.06
C ALA A 49 -1.69 13.60 -1.72
N PRO A 50 -1.85 12.43 -1.06
CA PRO A 50 -1.22 12.21 0.23
C PRO A 50 0.30 12.28 0.08
N THR A 51 0.93 13.15 0.87
CA THR A 51 2.37 13.24 1.07
C THR A 51 2.82 12.27 2.17
N ASN A 52 4.13 12.02 2.22
CA ASN A 52 4.76 11.24 3.30
C ASN A 52 5.34 12.18 4.38
N GLU A 53 5.51 11.73 5.63
CA GLU A 53 6.07 12.52 6.74
C GLU A 53 7.45 13.12 6.39
N PHE A 54 8.25 12.39 5.61
CA PHE A 54 9.52 12.89 5.07
C PHE A 54 9.33 14.08 4.11
N GLU A 55 8.38 13.99 3.18
CA GLU A 55 8.07 15.07 2.25
C GLU A 55 7.53 16.29 3.00
N ASP A 56 6.65 16.07 3.99
CA ASP A 56 6.09 17.11 4.84
C ASP A 56 7.16 17.82 5.68
N ALA A 57 8.13 17.06 6.22
CA ALA A 57 9.24 17.60 6.98
C ALA A 57 10.16 18.47 6.09
N VAL A 58 10.49 17.98 4.89
CA VAL A 58 11.27 18.74 3.91
C VAL A 58 10.53 20.01 3.50
N ALA A 59 9.23 19.91 3.19
CA ALA A 59 8.40 21.05 2.82
C ALA A 59 8.36 22.10 3.94
N SER A 60 8.16 21.66 5.18
CA SER A 60 8.09 22.52 6.37
C SER A 60 9.41 23.25 6.61
N ALA A 61 10.54 22.56 6.48
CA ALA A 61 11.85 23.19 6.65
C ALA A 61 12.14 24.23 5.55
N LEU A 62 11.81 23.93 4.29
CA LEU A 62 11.96 24.89 3.19
C LEU A 62 11.06 26.12 3.38
N ARG A 63 9.82 25.92 3.86
CA ARG A 63 8.89 27.00 4.22
C ARG A 63 9.41 27.86 5.36
N ALA A 64 10.00 27.24 6.39
CA ALA A 64 10.60 27.95 7.52
C ALA A 64 11.77 28.87 7.08
N ARG A 65 12.42 28.54 5.97
CA ARG A 65 13.47 29.36 5.34
C ARG A 65 12.92 30.41 4.35
N GLY A 66 11.60 30.62 4.33
CA GLY A 66 10.95 31.68 3.55
C GLY A 66 10.58 31.30 2.12
N LEU A 67 10.70 30.03 1.72
CA LEU A 67 10.32 29.57 0.39
C LEU A 67 8.83 29.23 0.30
N VAL A 68 8.21 29.53 -0.84
CA VAL A 68 6.85 29.09 -1.15
C VAL A 68 6.92 27.74 -1.86
N VAL A 69 6.50 26.68 -1.17
CA VAL A 69 6.57 25.29 -1.64
C VAL A 69 5.18 24.72 -1.85
N HIS A 70 4.94 24.19 -3.05
CA HIS A 70 3.72 23.47 -3.42
C HIS A 70 4.01 21.97 -3.47
N GLU A 71 3.18 21.17 -2.82
CA GLU A 71 3.31 19.71 -2.80
C GLU A 71 2.60 19.08 -4.01
N GLN A 72 3.12 17.94 -4.46
CA GLN A 72 2.48 17.03 -5.42
C GLN A 72 2.02 17.76 -6.71
N VAL A 73 2.91 18.52 -7.33
CA VAL A 73 2.61 19.34 -8.53
C VAL A 73 2.70 18.50 -9.80
N GLY A 74 1.61 18.40 -10.55
CA GLY A 74 1.55 17.69 -11.84
C GLY A 74 0.28 16.85 -11.99
N ALA A 75 0.27 15.97 -12.99
CA ALA A 75 -0.89 15.11 -13.29
C ALA A 75 -0.51 13.63 -13.38
N SER A 76 -1.46 12.76 -13.03
CA SER A 76 -1.33 11.30 -13.16
C SER A 76 -0.05 10.72 -12.50
N GLN A 77 0.81 10.00 -13.22
CA GLN A 77 2.00 9.35 -12.66
C GLN A 77 3.25 10.24 -12.69
N PHE A 78 3.15 11.44 -13.29
CA PHE A 78 4.24 12.40 -13.48
C PHE A 78 4.03 13.64 -12.59
N ARG A 79 4.08 13.43 -11.27
CA ARG A 79 3.95 14.49 -10.24
C ARG A 79 5.28 14.76 -9.57
N ILE A 80 5.62 16.01 -9.32
CA ILE A 80 6.79 16.39 -8.52
C ILE A 80 6.38 16.48 -7.06
N ASP A 81 7.21 15.93 -6.18
CA ASP A 81 6.88 15.80 -4.76
C ASP A 81 6.75 17.19 -4.13
N LEU A 82 7.73 18.08 -4.39
CA LEU A 82 7.71 19.47 -3.93
C LEU A 82 8.16 20.41 -5.05
N ALA A 83 7.47 21.52 -5.27
CA ALA A 83 7.85 22.55 -6.25
C ALA A 83 8.02 23.91 -5.58
N VAL A 84 9.19 24.54 -5.79
CA VAL A 84 9.52 25.85 -5.23
C VAL A 84 9.17 26.94 -6.22
N ARG A 85 8.34 27.89 -5.78
CA ARG A 85 7.89 29.04 -6.59
C ARG A 85 9.01 30.08 -6.75
N ASP A 86 9.04 30.80 -7.88
CA ASP A 86 9.98 31.93 -8.05
C ASP A 86 9.48 33.16 -7.28
N PRO A 87 10.27 33.70 -6.33
CA PRO A 87 9.92 34.95 -5.66
C PRO A 87 9.87 36.16 -6.60
N ARG A 88 10.58 36.13 -7.73
CA ARG A 88 10.64 37.21 -8.72
C ARG A 88 9.51 37.13 -9.73
N ASP A 89 9.05 35.92 -10.03
CA ASP A 89 7.90 35.66 -10.91
C ASP A 89 6.98 34.59 -10.29
N PRO A 90 5.94 35.02 -9.56
CA PRO A 90 5.02 34.09 -8.93
C PRO A 90 4.21 33.26 -9.94
N THR A 91 4.29 33.52 -11.24
CA THR A 91 3.65 32.68 -12.27
C THR A 91 4.47 31.45 -12.65
N ARG A 92 5.61 31.20 -11.99
CA ARG A 92 6.55 30.12 -12.36
C ARG A 92 7.12 29.37 -11.16
N TYR A 93 7.59 28.15 -11.42
CA TYR A 93 8.42 27.38 -10.51
C TYR A 93 9.91 27.50 -10.88
N VAL A 94 10.75 27.62 -9.86
CA VAL A 94 12.22 27.68 -9.99
C VAL A 94 12.80 26.28 -10.12
N ILE A 95 12.34 25.37 -9.27
CA ILE A 95 12.89 24.02 -9.15
C ILE A 95 11.84 23.08 -8.57
N GLY A 96 11.83 21.85 -9.08
CA GLY A 96 11.17 20.71 -8.47
C GLY A 96 12.14 19.94 -7.58
N ILE A 97 11.67 19.48 -6.44
CA ILE A 97 12.40 18.66 -5.48
C ILE A 97 11.76 17.28 -5.48
N GLU A 98 12.58 16.26 -5.72
CA GLU A 98 12.22 14.85 -5.60
C GLU A 98 12.71 14.32 -4.26
N CYS A 99 11.80 13.72 -3.49
CA CYS A 99 12.07 13.09 -2.21
C CYS A 99 12.04 11.57 -2.43
N ASP A 100 13.11 10.86 -2.11
CA ASP A 100 13.09 9.40 -2.08
C ASP A 100 12.28 8.92 -0.85
N GLY A 101 10.99 8.65 -1.05
CA GLY A 101 10.21 7.96 -0.04
C GLY A 101 10.85 6.60 0.32
N ALA A 102 11.02 6.33 1.62
CA ALA A 102 11.61 5.11 2.16
C ALA A 102 10.81 3.80 1.89
N THR A 103 9.85 3.83 0.96
CA THR A 103 9.04 2.66 0.55
C THR A 103 9.41 2.12 -0.83
N TYR A 104 10.50 2.58 -1.46
CA TYR A 104 10.70 2.35 -2.90
C TYR A 104 12.03 1.74 -3.32
N HIS A 105 12.42 0.58 -2.76
CA HIS A 105 13.65 -0.11 -3.18
C HIS A 105 13.58 -1.62 -3.47
N SER A 106 12.41 -2.21 -3.73
CA SER A 106 12.33 -3.65 -4.03
C SER A 106 11.59 -4.01 -5.33
N SER A 107 12.08 -3.53 -6.49
CA SER A 107 11.97 -4.31 -7.76
C SER A 107 12.92 -3.77 -8.84
N ARG A 108 13.43 -4.66 -9.71
CA ARG A 108 14.21 -4.28 -10.91
C ARG A 108 13.45 -3.34 -11.84
N THR A 109 12.12 -3.46 -11.89
CA THR A 109 11.20 -2.63 -12.71
C THR A 109 10.84 -1.28 -12.09
N ALA A 110 11.19 -1.02 -10.82
CA ALA A 110 11.00 0.30 -10.20
C ALA A 110 12.07 1.30 -10.67
N ARG A 111 13.33 0.86 -10.80
CA ARG A 111 14.44 1.73 -11.21
C ARG A 111 14.28 2.30 -12.62
N ASP A 112 13.90 1.46 -13.58
CA ASP A 112 13.71 1.91 -14.97
C ASP A 112 12.56 2.92 -15.07
N ARG A 113 11.50 2.75 -14.27
CA ARG A 113 10.38 3.70 -14.21
C ARG A 113 10.78 5.03 -13.58
N ASP A 114 11.57 5.02 -12.52
CA ASP A 114 12.05 6.24 -11.87
C ASP A 114 13.00 7.02 -12.78
N LEU A 115 13.89 6.33 -13.49
CA LEU A 115 14.79 6.95 -14.47
C LEU A 115 14.02 7.59 -15.63
N LEU A 116 13.06 6.87 -16.22
CA LEU A 116 12.20 7.38 -17.29
C LEU A 116 11.36 8.57 -16.82
N ARG A 117 10.85 8.53 -15.58
CA ARG A 117 10.06 9.62 -15.00
C ARG A 117 10.89 10.88 -14.81
N SER A 118 12.07 10.78 -14.18
CA SER A 118 12.94 11.95 -14.00
C SER A 118 13.41 12.50 -15.36
N GLN A 119 13.62 11.63 -16.36
CA GLN A 119 13.92 12.07 -17.73
C GLN A 119 12.75 12.85 -18.35
N MET A 120 11.53 12.31 -18.32
CA MET A 120 10.34 12.98 -18.87
C MET A 120 10.04 14.31 -18.17
N LEU A 121 10.21 14.40 -16.84
CA LEU A 121 10.05 15.66 -16.11
C LEU A 121 11.05 16.72 -16.57
N ARG A 122 12.31 16.35 -16.81
CA ARG A 122 13.32 17.26 -17.38
C ARG A 122 13.00 17.68 -18.81
N GLU A 123 12.51 16.76 -19.64
CA GLU A 123 12.05 17.07 -21.01
C GLU A 123 10.87 18.05 -21.00
N MET A 124 10.00 18.01 -19.99
CA MET A 124 8.94 18.99 -19.75
C MET A 124 9.43 20.33 -19.17
N GLY A 125 10.75 20.53 -19.06
CA GLY A 125 11.36 21.78 -18.62
C GLY A 125 11.57 21.89 -17.11
N TRP A 126 11.36 20.82 -16.33
CA TRP A 126 11.64 20.87 -14.90
C TRP A 126 13.13 20.79 -14.59
N ARG A 127 13.60 21.72 -13.77
CA ARG A 127 14.85 21.59 -13.03
C ARG A 127 14.57 20.75 -11.79
N LEU A 128 15.30 19.66 -11.61
CA LEU A 128 15.08 18.73 -10.49
C LEU A 128 16.27 18.76 -9.54
N HIS A 129 15.98 18.85 -8.24
CA HIS A 129 16.91 18.58 -7.15
C HIS A 129 16.41 17.37 -6.38
N ARG A 130 17.29 16.44 -6.01
CA ARG A 130 16.90 15.26 -5.26
C ARG A 130 17.38 15.37 -3.83
N ILE A 131 16.48 15.13 -2.89
CA ILE A 131 16.79 15.01 -1.48
C ILE A 131 16.69 13.53 -1.12
N TRP A 132 17.77 12.98 -0.58
CA TRP A 132 17.81 11.61 -0.10
C TRP A 132 17.40 11.58 1.37
N SER A 133 16.52 10.66 1.74
CA SER A 133 15.98 10.47 3.08
C SER A 133 17.10 10.10 4.03
N ILE A 134 18.09 9.33 3.56
CA ILE A 134 19.32 9.01 4.31
C ILE A 134 20.10 10.29 4.67
N ASP A 135 20.28 11.20 3.72
CA ASP A 135 21.02 12.45 3.95
C ASP A 135 20.23 13.38 4.87
N TRP A 136 18.91 13.47 4.63
CA TRP A 136 17.98 14.21 5.47
C TRP A 136 17.96 13.72 6.91
N PHE A 137 17.87 12.41 7.16
CA PHE A 137 17.86 11.85 8.51
C PHE A 137 19.21 12.01 9.21
N ARG A 138 20.33 12.03 8.47
CA ARG A 138 21.66 12.23 9.05
C ARG A 138 21.87 13.68 9.48
N ASP A 139 21.54 14.61 8.60
CA ASP A 139 21.74 16.04 8.82
C ASP A 139 20.68 16.85 8.03
N PRO A 140 19.51 17.10 8.65
CA PRO A 140 18.44 17.85 8.00
C PRO A 140 18.89 19.25 7.62
N ASP A 141 19.64 19.93 8.50
CA ASP A 141 20.09 21.30 8.27
C ASP A 141 21.03 21.39 7.08
N ALA A 142 22.06 20.53 7.00
CA ALA A 142 22.97 20.50 5.84
C ALA A 142 22.24 20.13 4.54
N THR A 143 21.23 19.27 4.62
CA THR A 143 20.42 18.88 3.47
C THR A 143 19.54 20.04 3.00
N VAL A 144 18.91 20.77 3.92
CA VAL A 144 18.17 22.00 3.62
C VAL A 144 19.09 23.05 3.01
N GLU A 145 20.28 23.28 3.58
CA GLU A 145 21.28 24.21 3.02
C GLU A 145 21.67 23.83 1.59
N THR A 146 21.83 22.53 1.32
CA THR A 146 22.14 22.05 -0.03
C THR A 146 20.98 22.30 -1.00
N ALA A 147 19.74 22.08 -0.56
CA ALA A 147 18.55 22.38 -1.32
C ALA A 147 18.39 23.90 -1.58
N LEU A 148 18.64 24.74 -0.56
CA LEU A 148 18.64 26.20 -0.69
C LEU A 148 19.67 26.68 -1.72
N ARG A 149 20.91 26.18 -1.65
CA ARG A 149 21.94 26.49 -2.65
C ARG A 149 21.52 26.05 -4.06
N ALA A 150 20.79 24.93 -4.18
CA ALA A 150 20.25 24.50 -5.47
C ALA A 150 19.16 25.45 -5.99
N VAL A 151 18.27 25.92 -5.10
CA VAL A 151 17.26 26.95 -5.41
C VAL A 151 17.94 28.25 -5.84
N GLU A 152 18.92 28.75 -5.10
CA GLU A 152 19.66 29.98 -5.42
C GLU A 152 20.37 29.90 -6.78
N ARG A 153 21.05 28.77 -7.05
CA ARG A 153 21.67 28.53 -8.36
C ARG A 153 20.63 28.50 -9.48
N ALA A 154 19.47 27.90 -9.21
CA ALA A 154 18.37 27.86 -10.18
C ALA A 154 17.77 29.25 -10.45
N GLN A 155 17.65 30.10 -9.42
CA GLN A 155 17.23 31.49 -9.57
C GLN A 155 18.27 32.31 -10.37
N ALA A 156 19.56 32.14 -10.09
CA ALA A 156 20.64 32.85 -10.78
C ALA A 156 20.76 32.47 -12.27
N GLN A 157 20.42 31.23 -12.62
CA GLN A 157 20.47 30.70 -13.99
C GLN A 157 19.14 30.79 -14.74
N ALA A 158 18.14 31.47 -14.20
CA ALA A 158 16.81 31.58 -14.80
C ALA A 158 16.84 32.43 -16.08
N SER A 159 17.19 31.82 -17.21
CA SER A 159 16.78 32.29 -18.53
C SER A 159 15.28 31.98 -18.71
N PRO A 160 14.46 32.89 -19.24
CA PRO A 160 12.99 32.78 -19.28
C PRO A 160 12.44 31.60 -20.10
N ALA A 161 13.28 30.82 -20.79
CA ALA A 161 12.90 29.71 -21.66
C ALA A 161 12.77 28.34 -20.96
N LEU A 162 13.18 28.19 -19.69
CA LEU A 162 13.26 26.89 -18.99
C LEU A 162 12.41 26.81 -17.70
N SER A 163 11.37 27.63 -17.57
CA SER A 163 10.55 27.70 -16.35
C SER A 163 9.15 27.16 -16.58
N VAL A 164 8.68 26.31 -15.66
CA VAL A 164 7.34 25.71 -15.71
C VAL A 164 6.30 26.67 -15.09
N PRO A 165 5.13 26.86 -15.72
CA PRO A 165 4.07 27.72 -15.18
C PRO A 165 3.53 27.24 -13.82
N ALA A 166 3.26 28.18 -12.92
CA ALA A 166 2.68 27.98 -11.59
C ALA A 166 1.27 28.61 -11.52
N PRO A 167 0.34 28.02 -10.75
CA PRO A 167 -1.02 28.54 -10.61
C PRO A 167 -1.05 29.87 -9.84
N GLN A 168 -2.02 30.73 -10.17
CA GLN A 168 -2.30 31.95 -9.43
C GLN A 168 -3.17 31.63 -8.19
N ILE A 169 -2.78 32.14 -7.01
CA ILE A 169 -3.54 31.98 -5.76
C ILE A 169 -4.34 33.26 -5.51
N VAL A 170 -5.66 33.13 -5.35
CA VAL A 170 -6.51 34.13 -4.69
C VAL A 170 -6.55 33.75 -3.21
N MET A 171 -5.92 34.55 -2.34
CA MET A 171 -5.88 34.29 -0.88
C MET A 171 -7.20 34.73 -0.20
N PRO A 172 -7.71 33.97 0.78
CA PRO A 172 -8.37 34.52 1.96
C PRO A 172 -7.39 34.58 3.16
N PRO A 173 -7.67 35.42 4.17
CA PRO A 173 -6.69 35.82 5.17
C PRO A 173 -6.46 34.78 6.27
N SER A 174 -5.25 34.87 6.83
CA SER A 174 -4.72 34.17 8.01
C SER A 174 -5.71 33.93 9.15
N SER A 175 -5.63 32.74 9.73
CA SER A 175 -5.93 32.53 11.15
C SER A 175 -4.79 31.78 11.81
N VAL A 176 -4.17 32.48 12.75
CA VAL A 176 -3.15 32.03 13.71
C VAL A 176 -3.79 31.08 14.72
N LEU A 177 -3.21 29.90 14.96
CA LEU A 177 -3.32 29.12 16.20
C LEU A 177 -2.00 28.35 16.37
N VAL A 178 -1.05 28.92 17.12
CA VAL A 178 -0.72 28.60 18.54
C VAL A 178 -0.05 27.23 18.70
N SER A 179 1.24 27.32 19.02
CA SER A 179 2.14 26.25 19.43
C SER A 179 1.68 25.53 20.70
N THR A 180 1.97 24.23 20.78
CA THR A 180 2.16 23.57 22.08
C THR A 180 3.34 22.61 21.97
N ASP A 181 4.40 22.96 22.69
CA ASP A 181 5.52 22.10 23.04
C ASP A 181 5.05 20.81 23.71
N LEU A 182 5.64 19.68 23.32
CA LEU A 182 5.92 18.58 24.24
C LEU A 182 7.28 17.98 23.84
N GLN A 183 8.26 18.27 24.67
CA GLN A 183 9.58 17.67 24.69
C GLN A 183 9.48 16.17 24.98
N ALA A 184 10.20 15.35 24.21
CA ALA A 184 10.68 14.05 24.65
C ALA A 184 12.13 13.90 24.17
N GLU A 185 13.06 13.81 25.11
CA GLU A 185 14.48 13.56 24.86
C GLU A 185 14.71 12.17 24.24
N PRO A 186 15.79 12.00 23.45
CA PRO A 186 16.11 10.76 22.75
C PRO A 186 16.85 9.78 23.66
N ALA A 187 16.42 8.51 23.69
CA ALA A 187 17.28 7.42 24.14
C ALA A 187 18.26 7.06 22.99
N PRO A 188 19.55 6.80 23.28
CA PRO A 188 20.55 6.61 22.25
C PRO A 188 20.43 5.21 21.63
N ALA A 189 20.14 5.13 20.33
CA ALA A 189 20.28 3.90 19.57
C ALA A 189 21.63 3.91 18.84
N GLU A 190 22.52 3.08 19.35
CA GLU A 190 23.83 2.76 18.79
C GLU A 190 23.77 2.40 17.30
N GLN A 191 24.82 2.84 16.60
CA GLN A 191 25.15 2.43 15.26
C GLN A 191 25.26 0.91 15.17
N VAL A 192 24.44 0.28 14.32
CA VAL A 192 24.71 -1.09 13.87
C VAL A 192 24.52 -1.15 12.35
N SER A 193 25.66 -1.11 11.64
CA SER A 193 25.80 -1.56 10.25
C SER A 193 25.28 -3.00 10.10
N PRO A 194 24.83 -3.42 8.89
CA PRO A 194 23.91 -4.54 8.73
C PRO A 194 24.60 -5.90 8.92
N ALA A 195 24.78 -6.31 10.16
CA ALA A 195 24.61 -7.70 10.50
C ALA A 195 23.13 -8.00 10.29
N GLN A 196 22.80 -9.03 9.50
CA GLN A 196 21.45 -9.53 9.35
C GLN A 196 20.88 -9.79 10.75
N ARG A 197 20.15 -8.82 11.33
CA ARG A 197 19.45 -9.01 12.58
C ARG A 197 18.47 -10.14 12.32
N LYS A 198 18.64 -11.23 13.06
CA LYS A 198 17.75 -12.36 13.01
C LYS A 198 16.43 -11.88 13.62
N LEU A 199 15.49 -11.50 12.77
CA LEU A 199 14.13 -11.14 13.18
C LEU A 199 13.57 -12.27 14.04
N GLN A 200 12.94 -11.93 15.16
CA GLN A 200 12.22 -12.88 15.99
C GLN A 200 11.05 -13.49 15.22
N TYR A 201 10.41 -12.69 14.37
CA TYR A 201 9.29 -13.10 13.54
C TYR A 201 9.72 -13.31 12.08
N SER A 202 9.46 -14.52 11.56
CA SER A 202 9.85 -14.92 10.21
C SER A 202 9.02 -14.19 9.12
N PRO A 203 9.55 -13.97 7.90
CA PRO A 203 8.89 -13.22 6.81
C PRO A 203 7.71 -13.95 6.13
N GLY A 204 7.11 -14.92 6.82
CA GLY A 204 6.04 -15.76 6.29
C GLY A 204 6.54 -16.84 5.33
N VAL A 205 5.73 -17.88 5.17
CA VAL A 205 5.98 -18.98 4.22
C VAL A 205 4.92 -18.96 3.12
N PRO A 206 5.26 -19.31 1.86
CA PRO A 206 4.24 -19.38 0.81
C PRO A 206 3.16 -20.41 1.15
N TYR A 207 1.90 -20.01 1.01
CA TYR A 207 0.75 -20.88 1.19
C TYR A 207 0.76 -22.04 0.17
N ARG A 208 0.54 -23.26 0.67
CA ARG A 208 0.50 -24.49 -0.12
C ARG A 208 -0.88 -25.09 0.03
N GLU A 209 -1.52 -25.38 -1.10
CA GLU A 209 -2.80 -26.09 -1.14
C GLU A 209 -2.58 -27.59 -0.93
N ALA A 210 -3.61 -28.27 -0.46
CA ALA A 210 -3.62 -29.72 -0.34
C ALA A 210 -3.35 -30.37 -1.70
N PRO A 211 -2.58 -31.48 -1.74
CA PRO A 211 -2.30 -32.20 -2.98
C PRO A 211 -3.60 -32.61 -3.68
N ARG A 212 -3.65 -32.43 -5.00
CA ARG A 212 -4.81 -32.84 -5.80
C ARG A 212 -4.97 -34.37 -5.75
N SER A 213 -6.18 -34.81 -5.45
CA SER A 213 -6.61 -36.20 -5.54
C SER A 213 -7.44 -36.39 -6.82
N SER A 214 -7.68 -37.65 -7.21
CA SER A 214 -8.57 -37.94 -8.34
C SER A 214 -9.99 -37.41 -8.04
N PRO A 215 -10.59 -36.62 -8.95
CA PRO A 215 -11.89 -36.02 -8.69
C PRO A 215 -12.98 -37.10 -8.55
N ASP A 216 -13.74 -37.03 -7.46
CA ASP A 216 -14.83 -37.97 -7.13
C ASP A 216 -16.05 -37.18 -6.68
N ARG A 217 -16.91 -36.81 -7.64
CA ARG A 217 -18.14 -36.05 -7.36
C ARG A 217 -19.09 -36.79 -6.42
N ALA A 218 -19.06 -38.12 -6.42
CA ALA A 218 -19.93 -38.93 -5.58
C ALA A 218 -19.57 -38.78 -4.09
N LEU A 219 -18.32 -38.48 -3.78
CA LEU A 219 -17.83 -38.25 -2.42
C LEU A 219 -18.61 -37.14 -1.70
N LEU A 220 -18.88 -36.02 -2.40
CA LEU A 220 -19.61 -34.87 -1.86
C LEU A 220 -21.13 -34.97 -1.99
N LEU A 221 -21.64 -35.77 -2.93
CA LEU A 221 -23.07 -35.83 -3.24
C LEU A 221 -23.82 -36.93 -2.49
N GLN A 222 -23.16 -38.06 -2.23
CA GLN A 222 -23.81 -39.23 -1.63
C GLN A 222 -23.63 -39.26 -0.10
N PRO A 223 -24.71 -39.33 0.68
CA PRO A 223 -24.65 -39.45 2.14
C PRO A 223 -23.85 -40.65 2.66
N ALA A 224 -23.82 -41.75 1.90
CA ALA A 224 -23.11 -42.97 2.28
C ALA A 224 -21.59 -42.79 2.36
N ASN A 225 -21.03 -41.76 1.72
CA ASN A 225 -19.60 -41.50 1.68
C ASN A 225 -19.08 -40.67 2.86
N THR A 226 -19.87 -40.54 3.94
CA THR A 226 -19.53 -39.68 5.10
C THR A 226 -18.16 -40.02 5.70
N ASP A 227 -17.84 -41.30 5.90
CA ASP A 227 -16.54 -41.70 6.47
C ASP A 227 -15.37 -41.43 5.50
N ARG A 228 -15.56 -41.70 4.20
CA ARG A 228 -14.54 -41.39 3.17
C ARG A 228 -14.30 -39.87 3.07
N LEU A 229 -15.37 -39.07 3.15
CA LEU A 229 -15.27 -37.61 3.14
C LEU A 229 -14.60 -37.08 4.40
N ALA A 230 -14.81 -37.72 5.56
CA ALA A 230 -14.13 -37.35 6.81
C ALA A 230 -12.61 -37.56 6.71
N VAL A 231 -12.16 -38.66 6.10
CA VAL A 231 -10.74 -38.92 5.84
C VAL A 231 -10.14 -37.87 4.88
N GLU A 232 -10.89 -37.49 3.83
CA GLU A 232 -10.44 -36.45 2.90
C GLU A 232 -10.36 -35.07 3.57
N ILE A 233 -11.31 -34.75 4.46
CA ILE A 233 -11.26 -33.54 5.30
C ILE A 233 -9.99 -33.52 6.13
N GLN A 234 -9.67 -34.60 6.84
CA GLN A 234 -8.47 -34.70 7.67
C GLN A 234 -7.20 -34.47 6.83
N ARG A 235 -7.11 -35.11 5.66
CA ARG A 235 -5.98 -34.93 4.74
C ARG A 235 -5.77 -33.48 4.30
N ILE A 236 -6.85 -32.75 4.01
CA ILE A 236 -6.77 -31.33 3.61
C ILE A 236 -6.38 -30.47 4.82
N VAL A 237 -6.96 -30.73 5.99
CA VAL A 237 -6.63 -30.00 7.22
C VAL A 237 -5.17 -30.21 7.62
N GLU A 238 -4.64 -31.43 7.53
CA GLU A 238 -3.22 -31.71 7.79
C GLU A 238 -2.27 -30.94 6.85
N ALA A 239 -2.68 -30.71 5.60
CA ALA A 239 -1.87 -29.96 4.64
C ALA A 239 -1.99 -28.44 4.80
N GLU A 240 -3.16 -27.96 5.23
CA GLU A 240 -3.52 -26.54 5.21
C GLU A 240 -3.85 -25.96 6.60
N GLU A 241 -3.52 -26.65 7.69
CA GLU A 241 -3.82 -26.18 9.03
C GLU A 241 -3.10 -24.87 9.38
N PRO A 242 -3.75 -23.95 10.14
CA PRO A 242 -5.18 -23.89 10.41
C PRO A 242 -5.98 -23.45 9.18
N ILE A 243 -7.12 -24.07 8.91
CA ILE A 243 -7.98 -23.75 7.77
C ILE A 243 -9.38 -23.38 8.22
N HIS A 244 -9.96 -22.35 7.60
CA HIS A 244 -11.35 -21.94 7.85
C HIS A 244 -12.33 -22.95 7.25
N VAL A 245 -13.45 -23.25 7.95
CA VAL A 245 -14.45 -24.25 7.52
C VAL A 245 -15.02 -23.96 6.12
N GLU A 246 -15.35 -22.70 5.81
CA GLU A 246 -15.84 -22.36 4.45
C GLU A 246 -14.72 -22.47 3.40
N LEU A 247 -13.47 -22.16 3.73
CA LEU A 247 -12.35 -22.35 2.81
C LEU A 247 -12.11 -23.85 2.54
N LEU A 248 -12.23 -24.70 3.55
CA LEU A 248 -12.17 -26.15 3.40
C LEU A 248 -13.29 -26.68 2.48
N LEU A 249 -14.51 -26.15 2.60
CA LEU A 249 -15.61 -26.51 1.71
C LEU A 249 -15.32 -26.11 0.25
N ASP A 250 -14.82 -24.89 0.04
CA ASP A 250 -14.40 -24.41 -1.28
C ASP A 250 -13.30 -25.32 -1.88
N ARG A 251 -12.33 -25.75 -1.07
CA ARG A 251 -11.28 -26.69 -1.49
C ARG A 251 -11.82 -28.04 -1.91
N LEU A 252 -12.72 -28.63 -1.13
CA LEU A 252 -13.36 -29.89 -1.48
C LEU A 252 -14.13 -29.78 -2.79
N GLN A 253 -14.85 -28.67 -2.98
CA GLN A 253 -15.56 -28.41 -4.22
C GLN A 253 -14.64 -28.32 -5.44
N GLU A 254 -13.50 -27.63 -5.31
CA GLU A 254 -12.49 -27.49 -6.35
C GLU A 254 -11.82 -28.83 -6.68
N LEU A 255 -11.41 -29.60 -5.66
CA LEU A 255 -10.72 -30.88 -5.81
C LEU A 255 -11.58 -31.97 -6.44
N HIS A 256 -12.89 -31.96 -6.19
CA HIS A 256 -13.82 -32.97 -6.68
C HIS A 256 -14.73 -32.48 -7.82
N ASP A 257 -14.42 -31.34 -8.45
CA ASP A 257 -15.18 -30.78 -9.59
C ASP A 257 -16.68 -30.59 -9.31
N VAL A 258 -16.98 -30.04 -8.13
CA VAL A 258 -18.35 -29.70 -7.70
C VAL A 258 -18.55 -28.19 -7.75
N LYS A 259 -19.20 -27.71 -8.81
CA LYS A 259 -19.37 -26.28 -9.09
C LYS A 259 -20.04 -25.46 -7.99
N ARG A 260 -20.95 -26.05 -7.19
CA ARG A 260 -21.69 -25.34 -6.12
C ARG A 260 -22.03 -26.23 -4.93
N ALA A 261 -21.77 -25.74 -3.73
CA ALA A 261 -22.25 -26.31 -2.48
C ALA A 261 -23.75 -26.02 -2.29
N LYS A 262 -24.60 -26.85 -2.90
CA LYS A 262 -26.04 -26.89 -2.59
C LYS A 262 -26.26 -27.41 -1.16
N GLN A 263 -27.49 -27.25 -0.64
CA GLN A 263 -27.86 -27.69 0.71
C GLN A 263 -27.49 -29.15 1.00
N ASN A 264 -27.62 -30.05 0.02
CA ASN A 264 -27.20 -31.45 0.16
C ASN A 264 -25.68 -31.59 0.40
N VAL A 265 -24.85 -30.86 -0.35
CA VAL A 265 -23.39 -30.89 -0.20
C VAL A 265 -22.98 -30.33 1.16
N ARG A 266 -23.57 -29.21 1.59
CA ARG A 266 -23.33 -28.62 2.92
C ARG A 266 -23.73 -29.58 4.05
N ALA A 267 -24.86 -30.28 3.91
CA ALA A 267 -25.30 -31.27 4.87
C ALA A 267 -24.38 -32.51 4.94
N ASN A 268 -23.90 -32.99 3.78
CA ASN A 268 -22.91 -34.08 3.73
C ASN A 268 -21.58 -33.66 4.36
N PHE A 269 -21.11 -32.46 4.04
CA PHE A 269 -19.91 -31.88 4.61
C PHE A 269 -20.01 -31.72 6.13
N SER A 270 -21.12 -31.17 6.66
CA SER A 270 -21.32 -31.04 8.10
C SER A 270 -21.26 -32.39 8.81
N ARG A 271 -21.95 -33.41 8.28
CA ARG A 271 -21.92 -34.77 8.85
C ARG A 271 -20.51 -35.37 8.83
N ALA A 272 -19.78 -35.17 7.74
CA ALA A 272 -18.41 -35.64 7.61
C ALA A 272 -17.44 -34.88 8.54
N LEU A 273 -17.66 -33.59 8.75
CA LEU A 273 -16.87 -32.78 9.69
C LEU A 273 -17.11 -33.22 11.14
N ASP A 274 -18.36 -33.43 11.53
CA ASP A 274 -18.71 -33.96 12.86
C ASP A 274 -18.10 -35.35 13.07
N ARG A 275 -18.14 -36.18 12.02
CA ARG A 275 -17.49 -37.49 12.02
C ARG A 275 -15.97 -37.37 12.15
N ALA A 276 -15.32 -36.46 11.42
CA ALA A 276 -13.88 -36.21 11.50
C ALA A 276 -13.45 -35.76 12.90
N ARG A 277 -14.25 -34.91 13.55
CA ARG A 277 -14.03 -34.46 14.94
C ARG A 277 -14.16 -35.58 15.97
N SER A 278 -15.03 -36.56 15.72
CA SER A 278 -15.23 -37.69 16.64
C SER A 278 -14.01 -38.61 16.80
N PHE A 279 -13.02 -38.51 15.90
CA PHE A 279 -11.80 -39.31 15.92
C PHE A 279 -10.64 -38.65 16.71
N ASP A 280 -10.92 -37.58 17.47
CA ASP A 280 -9.98 -36.86 18.37
C ASP A 280 -8.72 -36.30 17.67
N SER A 281 -8.76 -36.20 16.34
CA SER A 281 -7.67 -35.73 15.50
C SER A 281 -7.89 -34.32 14.93
N LEU A 282 -9.02 -33.68 15.24
CA LEU A 282 -9.40 -32.42 14.61
C LEU A 282 -9.96 -31.45 15.63
N HIS A 283 -9.17 -30.42 15.95
CA HIS A 283 -9.50 -29.39 16.92
C HIS A 283 -10.14 -28.18 16.22
N SER A 284 -10.90 -27.41 17.00
CA SER A 284 -11.50 -26.15 16.56
C SER A 284 -11.51 -25.16 17.72
N ASP A 285 -11.23 -23.89 17.45
CA ASP A 285 -11.30 -22.77 18.43
C ASP A 285 -12.72 -22.29 18.71
N GLY A 286 -13.73 -22.80 18.00
CA GLY A 286 -15.08 -22.22 18.03
C GLY A 286 -15.26 -21.01 17.10
N GLU A 287 -14.19 -20.51 16.46
CA GLU A 287 -14.19 -19.43 15.47
C GLU A 287 -14.14 -19.95 14.02
N GLN A 288 -14.69 -21.15 13.78
CA GLN A 288 -14.77 -21.78 12.46
C GLN A 288 -13.40 -22.14 11.84
N PHE A 289 -12.32 -22.20 12.63
CA PHE A 289 -11.04 -22.75 12.16
C PHE A 289 -10.82 -24.19 12.61
N LEU A 290 -10.10 -24.94 11.79
CA LEU A 290 -9.79 -26.36 11.98
C LEU A 290 -8.27 -26.59 11.89
N TRP A 291 -7.74 -27.41 12.79
CA TRP A 291 -6.35 -27.87 12.76
C TRP A 291 -6.21 -29.24 13.43
N HIS A 292 -5.10 -29.91 13.12
CA HIS A 292 -4.69 -31.18 13.69
C HIS A 292 -3.69 -30.98 14.84
N THR A 293 -2.78 -30.00 14.71
CA THR A 293 -1.66 -29.81 15.61
C THR A 293 -1.97 -28.80 16.71
N LEU A 294 -1.89 -29.19 18.00
CA LEU A 294 -2.02 -28.29 19.15
C LEU A 294 -0.79 -27.38 19.40
N ARG A 295 0.15 -27.31 18.45
CA ARG A 295 1.35 -26.48 18.59
C ARG A 295 1.05 -25.05 18.19
N PRO A 296 1.60 -24.06 18.91
CA PRO A 296 1.46 -22.67 18.50
C PRO A 296 2.06 -22.46 17.10
N LEU A 297 1.40 -21.64 16.30
CA LEU A 297 1.89 -21.22 15.01
C LEU A 297 3.23 -20.51 15.17
N GLN A 298 4.22 -20.92 14.38
CA GLN A 298 5.56 -20.32 14.36
C GLN A 298 5.74 -19.33 13.19
N SER A 299 4.83 -19.34 12.22
CA SER A 299 4.89 -18.49 11.03
C SER A 299 3.48 -18.29 10.45
N PHE A 300 3.33 -17.28 9.59
CA PHE A 300 2.11 -16.99 8.84
C PHE A 300 2.30 -17.33 7.35
N ARG A 301 1.19 -17.52 6.62
CA ARG A 301 1.26 -17.91 5.21
C ARG A 301 0.89 -16.78 4.26
N VAL A 302 1.80 -16.46 3.34
CA VAL A 302 1.65 -15.44 2.30
C VAL A 302 1.16 -16.05 0.97
N PRO A 303 0.55 -15.27 0.07
CA PRO A 303 0.16 -15.75 -1.25
C PRO A 303 1.32 -16.39 -1.99
N ASN A 304 1.04 -17.48 -2.71
CA ASN A 304 2.06 -18.13 -3.51
C ASN A 304 2.21 -17.47 -4.90
N SER A 305 3.30 -17.78 -5.58
CA SER A 305 3.60 -17.26 -6.92
C SER A 305 2.56 -17.63 -7.99
N ASN A 306 1.66 -18.57 -7.70
CA ASN A 306 0.58 -18.98 -8.60
C ASN A 306 -0.64 -18.04 -8.48
N GLY A 307 -0.55 -16.98 -7.67
CA GLY A 307 -1.61 -15.98 -7.51
C GLY A 307 -2.74 -16.44 -6.58
N ILE A 308 -2.55 -17.54 -5.85
CA ILE A 308 -3.54 -18.05 -4.91
C ILE A 308 -3.43 -17.23 -3.63
N SER A 309 -4.47 -16.43 -3.36
CA SER A 309 -4.62 -15.64 -2.14
C SER A 309 -5.89 -16.08 -1.40
N ARG A 310 -5.80 -16.09 -0.08
CA ARG A 310 -6.93 -16.39 0.80
C ARG A 310 -7.57 -15.06 1.23
N PRO A 311 -8.91 -14.94 1.25
CA PRO A 311 -9.57 -13.81 1.89
C PRO A 311 -9.09 -13.64 3.34
N ILE A 312 -8.89 -12.41 3.81
CA ILE A 312 -8.47 -12.12 5.20
C ILE A 312 -9.42 -12.76 6.22
N ALA A 313 -10.72 -12.82 5.90
CA ALA A 313 -11.72 -13.49 6.72
C ALA A 313 -11.44 -14.98 6.97
N TYR A 314 -10.68 -15.64 6.09
CA TYR A 314 -10.33 -17.06 6.18
C TYR A 314 -8.89 -17.29 6.65
N ILE A 315 -8.23 -16.24 7.16
CA ILE A 315 -6.90 -16.32 7.77
C ILE A 315 -7.06 -16.36 9.29
N HIS A 316 -6.39 -17.32 9.91
CA HIS A 316 -6.47 -17.53 11.35
C HIS A 316 -5.93 -16.31 12.12
N PRO A 317 -6.55 -15.90 13.24
CA PRO A 317 -6.11 -14.74 14.03
C PRO A 317 -4.63 -14.78 14.43
N GLU A 318 -4.11 -15.94 14.85
CA GLU A 318 -2.68 -16.11 15.12
C GLU A 318 -1.77 -15.87 13.91
N GLU A 319 -2.20 -16.20 12.68
CA GLU A 319 -1.42 -15.84 11.49
C GLU A 319 -1.40 -14.32 11.29
N LEU A 320 -2.53 -13.64 11.53
CA LEU A 320 -2.62 -12.19 11.46
C LEU A 320 -1.72 -11.54 12.52
N ARG A 321 -1.74 -12.06 13.75
CA ARG A 321 -0.87 -11.64 14.85
C ARG A 321 0.61 -11.76 14.47
N LEU A 322 1.05 -12.92 13.99
CA LEU A 322 2.45 -13.13 13.60
C LEU A 322 2.87 -12.22 12.43
N ALA A 323 1.96 -11.97 11.48
CA ALA A 323 2.21 -11.04 10.38
C ALA A 323 2.35 -9.60 10.88
N ILE A 324 1.48 -9.15 11.79
CA ILE A 324 1.56 -7.82 12.42
C ILE A 324 2.89 -7.67 13.17
N LEU A 325 3.25 -8.64 14.01
CA LEU A 325 4.49 -8.61 14.78
C LEU A 325 5.72 -8.56 13.87
N HIS A 326 5.73 -9.33 12.78
CA HIS A 326 6.79 -9.26 11.77
C HIS A 326 6.89 -7.89 11.10
N VAL A 327 5.76 -7.29 10.73
CA VAL A 327 5.74 -5.96 10.07
C VAL A 327 6.22 -4.87 11.04
N VAL A 328 5.76 -4.90 12.30
CA VAL A 328 6.20 -3.95 13.33
C VAL A 328 7.69 -4.12 13.64
N GLU A 329 8.17 -5.36 13.77
CA GLU A 329 9.60 -5.64 14.00
C GLU A 329 10.48 -5.18 12.84
N SER A 330 10.05 -5.47 11.61
CA SER A 330 10.83 -5.15 10.39
C SER A 330 10.86 -3.66 10.07
N GLN A 331 9.86 -2.89 10.48
CA GLN A 331 9.74 -1.46 10.18
C GLN A 331 10.00 -0.56 11.39
N PHE A 332 10.40 -1.12 12.54
CA PHE A 332 10.69 -0.38 13.79
C PHE A 332 9.50 0.43 14.32
N GLY A 333 8.30 -0.10 14.12
CA GLY A 333 7.05 0.56 14.50
C GLY A 333 6.44 1.41 13.39
N LEU A 334 5.11 1.48 13.38
CA LEU A 334 4.34 2.10 12.30
C LEU A 334 3.07 2.77 12.85
N PRO A 335 2.60 3.87 12.23
CA PRO A 335 1.26 4.36 12.48
C PRO A 335 0.22 3.28 12.17
N ARG A 336 -0.82 3.19 13.01
CA ARG A 336 -1.86 2.15 12.92
C ARG A 336 -2.40 1.94 11.50
N ARG A 337 -2.76 3.02 10.82
CA ARG A 337 -3.29 2.99 9.45
C ARG A 337 -2.29 2.41 8.44
N GLN A 338 -1.01 2.72 8.58
CA GLN A 338 0.04 2.22 7.70
C GLN A 338 0.33 0.75 7.98
N LEU A 339 0.33 0.35 9.25
CA LEU A 339 0.45 -1.06 9.66
C LEU A 339 -0.63 -1.91 8.98
N MET A 340 -1.89 -1.45 8.96
CA MET A 340 -2.98 -2.18 8.28
C MET A 340 -2.71 -2.35 6.78
N GLN A 341 -2.22 -1.31 6.11
CA GLN A 341 -1.92 -1.35 4.67
C GLN A 341 -0.76 -2.29 4.35
N GLU A 342 0.31 -2.28 5.14
CA GLU A 342 1.47 -3.16 4.95
C GLU A 342 1.11 -4.62 5.19
N VAL A 343 0.36 -4.92 6.26
CA VAL A 343 -0.13 -6.27 6.53
C VAL A 343 -1.07 -6.76 5.41
N GLY A 344 -1.98 -5.91 4.92
CA GLY A 344 -2.82 -6.26 3.78
C GLY A 344 -2.04 -6.54 2.50
N ARG A 345 -1.00 -5.74 2.22
CA ARG A 345 -0.12 -5.95 1.06
C ARG A 345 0.64 -7.27 1.16
N LEU A 346 1.09 -7.63 2.36
CA LEU A 346 1.76 -8.90 2.65
C LEU A 346 0.85 -10.11 2.33
N PHE A 347 -0.46 -10.00 2.54
CA PHE A 347 -1.45 -11.02 2.15
C PHE A 347 -1.94 -10.88 0.69
N GLY A 348 -1.35 -9.98 -0.11
CA GLY A 348 -1.63 -9.82 -1.54
C GLY A 348 -2.76 -8.85 -1.87
N PHE A 349 -3.27 -8.09 -0.89
CA PHE A 349 -4.33 -7.12 -1.12
C PHE A 349 -3.75 -5.75 -1.52
N LYS A 350 -4.18 -5.23 -2.67
CA LYS A 350 -3.83 -3.87 -3.11
C LYS A 350 -4.59 -2.79 -2.33
N PHE A 351 -5.80 -3.11 -1.89
CA PHE A 351 -6.69 -2.23 -1.12
C PHE A 351 -7.42 -3.06 -0.07
N LEU A 352 -7.46 -2.56 1.17
CA LEU A 352 -8.30 -3.14 2.21
C LEU A 352 -9.73 -2.59 2.10
N LYS A 353 -10.71 -3.50 2.11
CA LYS A 353 -12.12 -3.16 2.34
C LYS A 353 -12.31 -2.92 3.85
N SER A 354 -13.35 -2.17 4.23
CA SER A 354 -13.64 -1.84 5.64
C SER A 354 -13.68 -3.08 6.53
N ASP A 355 -14.44 -4.11 6.14
CA ASP A 355 -14.59 -5.36 6.89
C ASP A 355 -13.26 -6.08 7.19
N ASN A 356 -12.33 -6.04 6.22
CA ASN A 356 -11.00 -6.62 6.39
C ASN A 356 -10.10 -5.75 7.29
N ALA A 357 -10.27 -4.43 7.24
CA ALA A 357 -9.55 -3.51 8.09
C ALA A 357 -10.00 -3.65 9.55
N ASP A 358 -11.32 -3.71 9.79
CA ASP A 358 -11.91 -3.89 11.11
C ASP A 358 -11.41 -5.17 11.80
N ARG A 359 -11.26 -6.26 11.03
CA ARG A 359 -10.70 -7.51 11.55
C ARG A 359 -9.23 -7.39 11.94
N LEU A 360 -8.40 -6.72 11.14
CA LEU A 360 -7.00 -6.49 11.50
C LEU A 360 -6.87 -5.55 12.69
N ASP A 361 -7.72 -4.52 12.76
CA ASP A 361 -7.79 -3.59 13.88
C ASP A 361 -8.13 -4.32 15.19
N ALA A 362 -9.10 -5.23 15.16
CA ALA A 362 -9.46 -6.05 16.32
C ALA A 362 -8.27 -6.90 16.84
N VAL A 363 -7.45 -7.44 15.94
CA VAL A 363 -6.24 -8.19 16.31
C VAL A 363 -5.20 -7.25 16.92
N VAL A 364 -4.95 -6.08 16.31
CA VAL A 364 -4.02 -5.07 16.87
C VAL A 364 -4.45 -4.63 18.27
N ASP A 365 -5.74 -4.35 18.48
CA ASP A 365 -6.26 -3.99 19.80
C ASP A 365 -6.06 -5.13 20.82
N GLY A 366 -6.19 -6.38 20.39
CA GLY A 366 -5.85 -7.55 21.20
C GLY A 366 -4.38 -7.55 21.62
N LEU A 367 -3.47 -7.28 20.68
CA LEU A 367 -2.03 -7.27 20.94
C LEU A 367 -1.60 -6.12 21.87
N LEU A 368 -2.22 -4.94 21.72
CA LEU A 368 -2.02 -3.81 22.62
C LEU A 368 -2.51 -4.14 24.04
N ARG A 369 -3.69 -4.75 24.18
CA ARG A 369 -4.22 -5.18 25.48
C ARG A 369 -3.35 -6.24 26.16
N ASN A 370 -2.78 -7.15 25.37
CA ASN A 370 -1.92 -8.24 25.88
C ASN A 370 -0.48 -7.79 26.15
N GLY A 371 -0.11 -6.54 25.82
CA GLY A 371 1.25 -6.02 25.98
C GLY A 371 2.27 -6.58 24.99
N GLU A 372 1.82 -7.25 23.92
CA GLU A 372 2.68 -7.71 22.83
C GLU A 372 3.05 -6.58 21.86
N LEU A 373 2.25 -5.52 21.86
CA LEU A 373 2.52 -4.25 21.21
C LEU A 373 2.36 -3.12 22.22
N ARG A 374 3.05 -2.01 22.00
CA ARG A 374 2.84 -0.76 22.72
C ARG A 374 2.54 0.37 21.74
N GLU A 375 1.71 1.29 22.19
CA GLU A 375 1.50 2.56 21.51
C GLU A 375 2.50 3.58 22.07
N SER A 376 3.41 4.05 21.22
CA SER A 376 4.43 5.05 21.56
C SER A 376 4.18 6.29 20.72
N GLY A 377 3.42 7.24 21.28
CA GLY A 377 2.96 8.42 20.53
C GLY A 377 1.96 8.02 19.45
N TYR A 378 2.28 8.29 18.17
CA TYR A 378 1.43 7.96 17.02
C TYR A 378 1.76 6.62 16.35
N GLN A 379 2.72 5.87 16.91
CA GLN A 379 3.23 4.62 16.32
C GLN A 379 2.95 3.43 17.23
N ILE A 380 2.66 2.30 16.59
CA ILE A 380 2.58 1.00 17.25
C ILE A 380 3.93 0.31 17.07
N ALA A 381 4.57 -0.03 18.19
CA ALA A 381 5.90 -0.65 18.23
C ALA A 381 5.88 -1.91 19.10
N LEU A 382 6.93 -2.72 19.00
CA LEU A 382 7.20 -3.78 19.97
C LEU A 382 7.50 -3.16 21.36
N PRO A 383 7.16 -3.87 22.46
CA PRO A 383 7.33 -3.40 23.84
C PRO A 383 8.74 -2.95 24.21
#